data_AF-A0A6V7I3X2-F1
#
_entry.id   AF-A0A6V7I3X2-F1
#
_cell.length_a   1.000
_cell.length_b   1.000
_cell.length_c   1.000
_cell.angle_alpha   90.00
_cell.angle_beta   90.00
_cell.angle_gamma   90.00
#
_symmetry.space_group_name_H-M   'P 1'
#
loop_
_entity.id
_entity.type
_entity.pdbx_description
1 polymer ?
#
loop_
_entity_poly.entity_id
_entity_poly.type
_entity_poly.pdbx_seq_one_letter_code
_entity_poly.pdbx_strand_id
1 'polypeptide(L)'
;ISQTLFDFTRTDQLGNWTECSDTIKTTGMSKAVLVIQKTQLVQRAILFTLFNPRPNRTGYAAVRCDTNFDLSGTNYITIKCRGQGTNYKYKMLLRHRGIDKNGVVYGQVFT
;
A
#
# COMPACT_ATOMS: atom_id res chain seq x y z
N ILE A 1 20.89 0.78 -11.89
CA ILE A 1 20.11 -0.45 -12.22
C ILE A 1 18.68 -0.19 -11.78
N SER A 2 17.69 -0.48 -12.62
CA SER A 2 16.27 -0.37 -12.26
C SER A 2 15.74 -1.76 -11.93
N GLN A 3 15.26 -1.97 -10.71
CA GLN A 3 14.63 -3.22 -10.28
C GLN A 3 13.11 -3.02 -10.20
N THR A 4 12.36 -3.93 -10.80
CA THR A 4 10.90 -3.98 -10.62
C THR A 4 10.58 -4.66 -9.29
N LEU A 5 9.97 -3.91 -8.36
CA LEU A 5 9.57 -4.45 -7.06
C LEU A 5 8.25 -5.22 -7.14
N PHE A 6 7.30 -4.73 -7.94
CA PHE A 6 5.99 -5.34 -8.16
C PHE A 6 5.56 -5.09 -9.61
N ASP A 7 5.11 -6.15 -10.29
CA ASP A 7 4.61 -6.07 -11.67
C ASP A 7 3.14 -6.48 -11.77
N PHE A 8 2.24 -5.54 -11.53
CA PHE A 8 0.80 -5.79 -11.56
C PHE A 8 0.21 -6.01 -12.97
N THR A 9 1.04 -6.14 -14.00
CA THR A 9 0.62 -6.73 -15.28
C THR A 9 0.53 -8.27 -15.21
N ARG A 10 1.04 -8.87 -14.13
CA ARG A 10 0.92 -10.29 -13.79
C ARG A 10 -0.13 -10.55 -12.69
N THR A 11 -0.75 -11.72 -12.69
CA THR A 11 -1.85 -12.07 -11.77
C THR A 11 -1.38 -12.63 -10.43
N ASP A 12 -0.13 -13.07 -10.35
CA ASP A 12 0.46 -13.74 -9.18
C ASP A 12 1.04 -12.79 -8.13
N GLN A 13 0.93 -11.48 -8.35
CA GLN A 13 1.61 -10.47 -7.51
C GLN A 13 0.90 -10.13 -6.20
N LEU A 14 -0.34 -10.58 -5.99
CA LEU A 14 -1.12 -10.20 -4.81
C LEU A 14 -0.98 -11.14 -3.61
N GLY A 15 -0.30 -12.28 -3.75
CA GLY A 15 -0.29 -13.33 -2.71
C GLY A 15 0.21 -12.87 -1.34
N ASN A 16 1.15 -11.92 -1.31
CA ASN A 16 1.75 -11.41 -0.07
C ASN A 16 1.15 -10.08 0.41
N TRP A 17 0.11 -9.58 -0.26
CA TRP A 17 -0.56 -8.34 0.11
C TRP A 17 -1.73 -8.61 1.05
N THR A 18 -1.71 -7.99 2.22
CA THR A 18 -2.71 -8.13 3.26
C THR A 18 -3.37 -6.79 3.55
N GLU A 19 -4.62 -6.85 4.00
CA GLU A 19 -5.35 -5.69 4.48
C GLU A 19 -4.79 -5.26 5.85
N CYS A 20 -4.66 -3.95 6.05
CA CYS A 20 -4.15 -3.36 7.29
C CYS A 20 -4.84 -2.02 7.56
N SER A 21 -6.10 -2.05 7.98
CA SER A 21 -6.84 -0.85 8.41
C SER A 21 -6.95 -0.75 9.94
N ASP A 22 -7.61 0.31 10.41
CA ASP A 22 -7.90 0.54 11.83
C ASP A 22 -8.84 -0.52 12.47
N THR A 23 -9.38 -1.44 11.67
CA THR A 23 -10.22 -2.59 12.05
C THR A 23 -9.53 -3.60 12.98
N ILE A 24 -8.21 -3.49 13.16
CA ILE A 24 -7.49 -4.20 14.23
C ILE A 24 -7.98 -3.78 15.64
N LYS A 25 -8.67 -2.63 15.74
CA LYS A 25 -9.36 -2.16 16.95
C LYS A 25 -10.85 -2.43 16.79
N THR A 26 -11.52 -2.77 17.89
CA THR A 26 -12.98 -3.03 17.91
C THR A 26 -13.85 -1.89 17.37
N THR A 27 -13.32 -0.67 17.35
CA THR A 27 -13.99 0.55 16.85
C THR A 27 -13.54 0.98 15.46
N GLY A 28 -12.68 0.20 14.79
CA GLY A 28 -12.21 0.48 13.43
C GLY A 28 -13.28 0.15 12.39
N MET A 29 -13.52 1.08 11.47
CA MET A 29 -14.54 0.94 10.42
C MET A 29 -13.99 1.22 9.02
N SER A 30 -12.69 1.55 8.90
CA SER A 30 -12.05 1.76 7.61
C SER A 30 -11.78 0.43 6.91
N LYS A 31 -11.61 0.46 5.59
CA LYS A 31 -11.27 -0.73 4.82
C LYS A 31 -10.37 -0.40 3.65
N ALA A 32 -9.42 -1.27 3.35
CA ALA A 32 -8.71 -1.24 2.08
C ALA A 32 -8.76 -2.60 1.40
N VAL A 33 -8.62 -2.61 0.08
CA VAL A 33 -8.37 -3.84 -0.67
C VAL A 33 -7.50 -3.52 -1.87
N LEU A 34 -6.52 -4.39 -2.12
CA LEU A 34 -5.72 -4.37 -3.34
C LEU A 34 -6.18 -5.52 -4.22
N VAL A 35 -6.66 -5.23 -5.42
CA VAL A 35 -7.19 -6.24 -6.35
C VAL A 35 -6.57 -6.07 -7.73
N ILE A 36 -6.47 -7.16 -8.50
CA ILE A 36 -6.12 -7.08 -9.92
C ILE A 36 -7.38 -6.71 -10.69
N GLN A 37 -7.32 -5.62 -11.44
CA GLN A 37 -8.24 -5.33 -12.52
C GLN A 37 -7.62 -5.85 -13.82
N LYS A 38 -8.30 -6.81 -14.45
CA LYS A 38 -7.97 -7.28 -15.81
C LYS A 38 -9.10 -6.91 -16.76
N THR A 39 -8.75 -6.24 -17.84
CA THR A 39 -9.64 -5.95 -18.97
C THR A 39 -9.11 -6.66 -20.22
N GLN A 40 -9.79 -6.50 -21.36
CA GLN A 40 -9.29 -7.03 -22.64
C GLN A 40 -7.98 -6.36 -23.09
N LEU A 41 -7.71 -5.13 -22.66
CA LEU A 41 -6.57 -4.33 -23.14
C LEU A 41 -5.46 -4.15 -22.12
N VAL A 42 -5.81 -4.09 -20.83
CA VAL A 42 -4.87 -3.75 -19.75
C VAL A 42 -5.12 -4.57 -18.50
N GLN A 43 -4.03 -4.82 -17.77
CA GLN A 43 -4.03 -5.38 -16.43
C GLN A 43 -3.23 -4.47 -15.49
N ARG A 44 -3.77 -4.25 -14.28
CA ARG A 44 -3.16 -3.42 -13.24
C ARG A 44 -3.75 -3.76 -11.87
N ALA A 45 -3.08 -3.35 -10.80
CA ALA A 45 -3.69 -3.34 -9.48
C ALA A 45 -4.58 -2.10 -9.29
N ILE A 46 -5.63 -2.26 -8.50
CA ILE A 46 -6.45 -1.19 -7.94
C ILE A 46 -6.34 -1.28 -6.42
N LEU A 47 -5.87 -0.20 -5.80
CA LEU A 47 -6.05 0.02 -4.37
C LEU A 47 -7.38 0.75 -4.17
N PHE A 48 -8.34 0.08 -3.55
CA PHE A 48 -9.58 0.70 -3.10
C PHE A 48 -9.48 0.99 -1.60
N THR A 49 -9.86 2.20 -1.20
CA THR A 49 -9.87 2.62 0.21
C THR A 49 -11.21 3.23 0.59
N LEU A 50 -11.86 2.66 1.60
CA LEU A 50 -12.94 3.28 2.35
C LEU A 50 -12.34 3.86 3.63
N PHE A 51 -12.25 5.18 3.71
CA PHE A 51 -11.82 5.87 4.92
C PHE A 51 -13.05 6.22 5.77
N ASN A 52 -13.20 5.53 6.90
CA ASN A 52 -14.29 5.74 7.85
C ASN A 52 -13.71 5.94 9.25
N PRO A 53 -13.16 7.14 9.53
CA PRO A 53 -12.47 7.40 10.78
C PRO A 53 -13.43 7.36 11.96
N ARG A 54 -12.86 7.10 13.14
CA ARG A 54 -13.59 7.18 14.41
C ARG A 54 -14.08 8.62 14.66
N PRO A 55 -15.05 8.84 15.59
CA PRO A 55 -15.55 10.19 15.91
C PRO A 55 -14.46 11.20 16.28
N ASN A 56 -13.35 10.74 16.86
CA ASN A 56 -12.16 11.55 17.14
C ASN A 56 -11.27 11.83 15.92
N ARG A 57 -11.77 11.57 14.70
CA ARG A 57 -11.11 11.77 13.40
C ARG A 57 -9.82 10.96 13.21
N THR A 58 -9.63 9.89 13.97
CA THR A 58 -8.49 8.99 13.80
C THR A 58 -8.91 7.69 13.13
N GLY A 59 -8.10 7.27 12.17
CA GLY A 59 -8.30 6.03 11.43
C GLY A 59 -7.26 5.90 10.32
N TYR A 60 -7.24 4.74 9.67
CA TYR A 60 -6.46 4.53 8.44
C TYR A 60 -7.04 3.36 7.66
N ALA A 61 -6.94 3.45 6.33
CA ALA A 61 -7.22 2.37 5.39
C ALA A 61 -5.94 2.07 4.62
N ALA A 62 -5.37 0.88 4.78
CA ALA A 62 -4.12 0.53 4.10
C ALA A 62 -4.03 -0.95 3.75
N VAL A 63 -3.09 -1.25 2.85
CA VAL A 63 -2.63 -2.61 2.54
C VAL A 63 -1.14 -2.69 2.80
N ARG A 64 -0.64 -3.89 3.06
CA ARG A 64 0.76 -4.16 3.35
C ARG A 64 1.22 -5.37 2.55
N CYS A 65 2.42 -5.31 2.00
CA CYS A 65 3.10 -6.48 1.46
C CYS A 65 4.17 -6.95 2.44
N ASP A 66 4.09 -8.22 2.85
CA ASP A 66 5.13 -8.83 3.69
C ASP A 66 6.21 -9.45 2.80
N THR A 67 7.19 -8.62 2.45
CA THR A 67 8.35 -9.03 1.64
C THR A 67 9.58 -8.20 1.99
N ASN A 68 10.75 -8.67 1.56
CA ASN A 68 12.03 -7.99 1.74
C ASN A 68 12.61 -7.62 0.38
N PHE A 69 13.26 -6.46 0.32
CA PHE A 69 13.98 -6.00 -0.85
C PHE A 69 15.40 -5.62 -0.45
N ASP A 70 16.37 -6.04 -1.26
CA ASP A 70 17.67 -5.37 -1.27
C ASP A 70 17.54 -4.12 -2.14
N LEU A 71 17.58 -2.96 -1.50
CA LEU A 71 17.51 -1.65 -2.15
C LEU A 71 18.88 -0.96 -2.16
N SER A 72 19.97 -1.69 -1.87
CA SER A 72 21.32 -1.15 -1.90
C SER A 72 21.64 -0.56 -3.28
N GLY A 73 22.27 0.62 -3.29
CA GLY A 73 22.58 1.34 -4.52
C GLY A 73 21.38 1.99 -5.23
N THR A 74 20.18 1.97 -4.64
CA THR A 74 19.01 2.71 -5.14
C THR A 74 18.72 3.93 -4.27
N ASN A 75 18.31 5.03 -4.92
CA ASN A 75 18.03 6.30 -4.24
C ASN A 75 16.53 6.64 -4.16
N TYR A 76 15.70 5.97 -4.96
CA TYR A 76 14.28 6.26 -5.06
C TYR A 76 13.48 5.03 -5.44
N ILE A 77 12.21 5.03 -5.04
CA ILE A 77 11.19 4.09 -5.52
C ILE A 77 10.22 4.90 -6.37
N THR A 78 9.93 4.38 -7.56
CA THR A 78 8.94 4.98 -8.46
C THR A 78 7.67 4.14 -8.44
N ILE A 79 6.53 4.79 -8.30
CA ILE A 79 5.20 4.16 -8.43
C ILE A 79 4.50 4.81 -9.61
N LYS A 80 4.04 3.99 -10.57
CA LYS A 80 3.17 4.44 -11.65
C LYS A 80 1.72 4.21 -11.24
N CYS A 81 1.01 5.28 -10.89
CA CYS A 81 -0.38 5.21 -10.46
C CYS A 81 -1.22 6.37 -11.01
N ARG A 82 -2.54 6.27 -10.82
CA ARG A 82 -3.50 7.35 -11.05
C ARG A 82 -4.52 7.33 -9.92
N GLY A 83 -4.89 8.51 -9.41
CA GLY A 83 -5.90 8.66 -8.36
C GLY A 83 -7.30 8.89 -8.94
N GLN A 84 -8.33 8.44 -8.22
CA GLN A 84 -9.74 8.77 -8.43
C GLN A 84 -10.44 8.85 -7.07
N GLY A 85 -11.44 9.73 -6.95
CA GLY A 85 -12.19 9.94 -5.72
C GLY A 85 -11.76 11.20 -4.96
N THR A 86 -12.25 11.34 -3.74
CA THR A 86 -12.07 12.56 -2.93
C THR A 86 -10.83 12.55 -2.04
N ASN A 87 -10.26 11.37 -1.77
CA ASN A 87 -9.02 11.26 -1.03
C ASN A 87 -7.82 11.31 -1.99
N TYR A 88 -6.96 12.31 -1.81
CA TYR A 88 -5.74 12.51 -2.60
C TYR A 88 -4.46 12.38 -1.74
N LYS A 89 -4.59 12.14 -0.42
CA LYS A 89 -3.44 12.05 0.49
C LYS A 89 -3.16 10.59 0.82
N TYR A 90 -2.06 10.07 0.26
CA TYR A 90 -1.59 8.71 0.53
C TYR A 90 -0.17 8.75 1.10
N LYS A 91 0.19 7.75 1.91
CA LYS A 91 1.54 7.60 2.46
C LYS A 91 2.07 6.21 2.14
N MET A 92 3.25 6.12 1.54
CA MET A 92 4.00 4.87 1.44
C MET A 92 4.90 4.73 2.66
N LEU A 93 5.00 3.51 3.19
CA LEU A 93 5.86 3.18 4.33
C LEU A 93 6.82 2.04 3.95
N LEU A 94 8.09 2.18 4.32
CA LEU A 94 9.11 1.14 4.23
C LEU A 94 9.64 0.84 5.64
N ARG A 95 9.63 -0.43 6.03
CA ARG A 95 10.17 -0.87 7.32
C ARG A 95 11.63 -1.26 7.16
N HIS A 96 12.50 -0.75 8.03
CA HIS A 96 13.92 -1.04 7.97
C HIS A 96 14.21 -2.48 8.43
N ARG A 97 14.83 -3.30 7.56
CA ARG A 97 15.41 -4.62 7.87
C ARG A 97 14.46 -5.63 8.53
N GLY A 98 13.15 -5.51 8.30
CA GLY A 98 12.18 -6.39 8.95
C GLY A 98 12.21 -6.33 10.49
N ILE A 99 12.84 -5.30 11.06
CA ILE A 99 12.86 -5.06 12.50
C ILE A 99 11.41 -4.78 12.92
N ASP A 100 11.06 -5.25 14.12
CA ASP A 100 9.72 -5.36 14.69
C ASP A 100 8.85 -4.08 14.63
N LYS A 101 7.74 -4.08 15.38
CA LYS A 101 6.77 -2.97 15.38
C LYS A 101 7.38 -1.63 15.82
N ASN A 102 8.55 -1.63 16.47
CA ASN A 102 9.27 -0.46 16.97
C ASN A 102 10.46 -0.06 16.09
N GLY A 103 10.70 -0.77 14.99
CA GLY A 103 11.77 -0.47 14.04
C GLY A 103 11.56 0.86 13.30
N VAL A 104 12.66 1.36 12.70
CA VAL A 104 12.63 2.57 11.86
C VAL A 104 11.70 2.36 10.66
N VAL A 105 10.82 3.35 10.43
CA VAL A 105 9.92 3.40 9.28
C VAL A 105 10.21 4.66 8.47
N TYR A 106 10.53 4.48 7.20
CA TYR A 106 10.65 5.58 6.23
C TYR A 106 9.30 5.81 5.58
N GLY A 107 8.87 7.07 5.47
CA GLY A 107 7.55 7.39 4.97
C GLY A 107 7.54 8.59 4.04
N GLN A 108 6.90 8.44 2.88
CA GLN A 108 6.69 9.52 1.91
C GLN A 108 5.19 9.74 1.72
N VAL A 109 4.75 11.00 1.81
CA VAL A 109 3.38 11.40 1.49
C VAL A 109 3.31 11.80 0.01
N PHE A 110 2.23 11.39 -0.64
CA PHE A 110 1.87 11.73 -2.01
C PHE A 110 0.56 12.52 -1.96
N THR A 111 0.51 13.62 -2.70
CA THR A 111 -0.63 14.54 -2.81
C THR A 111 -0.92 14.86 -4.26
#